data_AF-A0A8J8F5N6-F1
#
_entry.id   AF-A0A8J8F5N6-F1
#
_cell.length_a   1.000
_cell.length_b   1.000
_cell.length_c   1.000
_cell.angle_alpha   90.00
_cell.angle_beta   90.00
_cell.angle_gamma   90.00
#
_symmetry.space_group_name_H-M   'P 1'
#
loop_
_entity.id
_entity.type
_entity.pdbx_description
1 polymer ?
#
loop_
_entity_poly.entity_id
_entity_poly.type
_entity_poly.pdbx_seq_one_letter_code
_entity_poly.pdbx_strand_id
1 'polypeptide(L)'
;MSDDLEELRKRTERGDRNDEIRTEADSAFVDALVDALEAVDDGDRPKTVAVRDQPVAALLAALDEDDAEMTAVGNALESSLGRERSEEFDRSEIVRLAVRVGLETATPEKTEQLGDAVGRHAQRNL
;
A
#
# COMPACT_ATOMS: atom_id res chain seq x y z
N MET A 1 9.00 -23.67 -43.04
CA MET A 1 9.44 -23.88 -41.64
C MET A 1 10.22 -22.67 -41.10
N SER A 2 10.21 -21.52 -41.78
CA SER A 2 10.87 -20.27 -41.37
C SER A 2 9.90 -19.29 -40.70
N ASP A 3 8.64 -19.24 -41.15
CA ASP A 3 7.62 -18.33 -40.62
C ASP A 3 7.27 -18.59 -39.14
N ASP A 4 7.15 -19.85 -38.72
CA ASP A 4 6.86 -20.20 -37.32
C ASP A 4 7.97 -19.75 -36.34
N LEU A 5 9.24 -19.76 -36.81
CA LEU A 5 10.40 -19.34 -36.03
C LEU A 5 10.48 -17.81 -35.90
N GLU A 6 10.09 -17.07 -36.94
CA GLU A 6 9.99 -15.61 -36.91
C GLU A 6 8.82 -15.12 -36.07
N GLU A 7 7.67 -15.81 -36.12
CA GLU A 7 6.53 -15.52 -35.25
C GLU A 7 6.83 -15.79 -33.78
N LEU A 8 7.50 -16.92 -33.47
CA LEU A 8 7.95 -17.22 -32.11
C LEU A 8 8.91 -16.16 -31.56
N ARG A 9 9.87 -15.71 -32.38
CA ARG A 9 10.84 -14.66 -31.99
C ARG A 9 10.17 -13.32 -31.72
N LYS A 10 9.23 -12.89 -32.58
CA LYS A 10 8.46 -11.64 -32.38
C LYS A 10 7.60 -11.68 -31.12
N ARG A 11 7.03 -12.85 -30.79
CA ARG A 11 6.21 -13.01 -29.59
C ARG A 11 7.06 -12.94 -28.32
N THR A 12 8.24 -13.54 -28.31
CA THR A 12 9.17 -13.45 -27.18
C THR A 12 9.74 -12.03 -27.02
N GLU A 13 10.13 -11.36 -28.12
CA GLU A 13 10.68 -10.00 -28.09
C GLU A 13 9.64 -8.97 -27.60
N ARG A 14 8.35 -9.16 -27.92
CA ARG A 14 7.27 -8.31 -27.43
C ARG A 14 6.91 -8.56 -25.96
N GLY A 15 7.04 -9.81 -25.49
CA GLY A 15 6.86 -10.15 -24.08
C GLY A 15 7.94 -9.51 -23.21
N ASP A 16 9.20 -9.69 -23.61
CA ASP A 16 10.37 -9.16 -22.90
C ASP A 16 10.33 -7.63 -22.82
N ARG A 17 10.01 -6.95 -23.92
CA ARG A 17 9.84 -5.48 -23.93
C ARG A 17 8.69 -5.00 -23.01
N ASN A 18 7.60 -5.75 -22.90
CA ASN A 18 6.49 -5.36 -22.02
C ASN A 18 6.85 -5.52 -20.54
N ASP A 19 7.58 -6.58 -20.20
CA ASP A 19 8.07 -6.82 -18.84
C ASP A 19 9.14 -5.79 -18.45
N GLU A 20 10.00 -5.40 -19.38
CA GLU A 20 11.01 -4.35 -19.20
C GLU A 20 10.36 -2.96 -18.97
N ILE A 21 9.37 -2.58 -19.80
CA ILE A 21 8.59 -1.34 -19.63
C ILE A 21 7.85 -1.33 -18.28
N ARG A 22 7.28 -2.48 -17.87
CA ARG A 22 6.60 -2.62 -16.58
C ARG A 22 7.57 -2.42 -15.42
N THR A 23 8.75 -3.03 -15.49
CA THR A 23 9.81 -2.90 -14.48
C THR A 23 10.30 -1.45 -14.36
N GLU A 24 10.51 -0.76 -15.48
CA GLU A 24 10.90 0.66 -15.47
C GLU A 24 9.83 1.56 -14.86
N ALA A 25 8.55 1.35 -15.23
CA ALA A 25 7.43 2.11 -14.69
C ALA A 25 7.24 1.87 -13.18
N ASP A 26 7.42 0.62 -12.73
CA ASP A 26 7.36 0.25 -11.33
C ASP A 26 8.50 0.91 -10.53
N SER A 27 9.72 0.95 -11.06
CA SER A 27 10.84 1.69 -10.46
C SER A 27 10.55 3.19 -10.35
N ALA A 28 10.02 3.81 -11.41
CA ALA A 28 9.72 5.23 -11.43
C ALA A 28 8.66 5.62 -10.37
N PHE A 29 7.67 4.76 -10.14
CA PHE A 29 6.68 4.99 -9.09
C PHE A 29 7.26 4.84 -7.69
N VAL A 30 8.14 3.85 -7.47
CA VAL A 30 8.86 3.69 -6.19
C VAL A 30 9.70 4.92 -5.88
N ASP A 31 10.43 5.46 -6.86
CA ASP A 31 11.23 6.67 -6.68
C ASP A 31 10.34 7.88 -6.34
N ALA A 32 9.19 8.02 -7.01
CA ALA A 32 8.22 9.07 -6.68
C ALA A 32 7.62 8.92 -5.26
N LEU A 33 7.48 7.69 -4.75
CA LEU A 33 7.07 7.44 -3.37
C LEU A 33 8.16 7.83 -2.37
N VAL A 34 9.43 7.55 -2.68
CA VAL A 34 10.56 7.99 -1.83
C VAL A 34 10.57 9.51 -1.71
N ASP A 35 10.47 10.23 -2.83
CA ASP A 35 10.45 11.70 -2.82
C ASP A 35 9.21 12.24 -2.07
N ALA A 36 8.07 11.55 -2.16
CA ALA A 36 6.87 11.92 -1.41
C ALA A 36 7.03 11.69 0.09
N LEU A 37 7.73 10.64 0.53
CA LEU A 37 8.05 10.39 1.94
C LEU A 37 8.97 11.48 2.49
N GLU A 38 10.01 11.85 1.73
CA GLU A 38 10.94 12.94 2.08
C GLU A 38 10.19 14.27 2.24
N ALA A 39 9.35 14.64 1.28
CA ALA A 39 8.53 15.86 1.38
C ALA A 39 7.56 15.84 2.59
N VAL A 40 7.09 14.67 3.00
CA VAL A 40 6.25 14.52 4.20
C VAL A 40 7.08 14.70 5.48
N ASP A 41 8.33 14.22 5.50
CA ASP A 41 9.22 14.38 6.65
C ASP A 41 9.76 15.80 6.81
N ASP A 42 10.06 16.49 5.70
CA ASP A 42 10.48 17.89 5.68
C ASP A 42 9.33 18.87 6.01
N GLY A 43 8.09 18.39 6.00
CA GLY A 43 6.91 19.18 6.27
C GLY A 43 6.36 19.94 5.06
N ASP A 44 6.93 19.72 3.87
CA ASP A 44 6.42 20.23 2.60
C ASP A 44 5.06 19.63 2.21
N ARG A 45 4.75 18.44 2.77
CA ARG A 45 3.45 17.78 2.66
C ARG A 45 2.90 17.38 4.03
N PRO A 46 1.57 17.45 4.23
CA PRO A 46 0.97 17.05 5.50
C PRO A 46 1.08 15.54 5.73
N LYS A 47 1.37 15.15 6.97
CA LYS A 47 1.32 13.75 7.45
C LYS A 47 -0.10 13.22 7.61
N THR A 48 -1.09 14.11 7.62
CA THR A 48 -2.49 13.78 7.92
C THR A 48 -3.29 13.51 6.65
N VAL A 49 -4.01 12.39 6.64
CA VAL A 49 -5.04 12.06 5.63
C VAL A 49 -6.42 12.34 6.24
N ALA A 50 -7.25 13.13 5.56
CA ALA A 50 -8.61 13.44 5.99
C ALA A 50 -9.64 13.03 4.93
N VAL A 51 -10.69 12.33 5.35
CA VAL A 51 -11.77 11.86 4.48
C VAL A 51 -13.11 12.38 5.01
N ARG A 52 -13.98 12.84 4.10
CA ARG A 52 -15.35 13.24 4.44
C ARG A 52 -16.31 12.12 4.03
N ASP A 53 -16.63 11.26 4.99
CA ASP A 53 -17.56 10.16 4.80
C ASP A 53 -18.44 10.00 6.05
N GLN A 54 -19.75 10.25 5.89
CA GLN A 54 -20.68 10.24 7.02
C GLN A 54 -20.88 8.82 7.60
N PRO A 55 -21.13 7.76 6.79
CA PRO A 55 -21.26 6.41 7.32
C PRO A 55 -20.02 5.91 8.08
N VAL A 56 -18.82 6.10 7.52
CA VAL A 56 -17.57 5.71 8.18
C VAL A 56 -17.35 6.53 9.45
N ALA A 57 -17.64 7.82 9.44
CA ALA A 57 -17.56 8.64 10.65
C ALA A 57 -18.51 8.15 11.75
N ALA A 58 -19.73 7.74 11.40
CA ALA A 58 -20.69 7.18 12.35
C ALA A 58 -20.23 5.82 12.92
N LEU A 59 -19.65 4.96 12.08
CA LEU A 59 -19.07 3.69 12.53
C LEU A 59 -17.93 3.92 13.52
N LEU A 60 -16.97 4.80 13.18
CA LEU A 60 -15.83 5.10 14.05
C LEU A 60 -16.27 5.74 15.37
N ALA A 61 -17.29 6.60 15.34
CA ALA A 61 -17.86 7.17 16.55
C ALA A 61 -18.54 6.11 17.44
N ALA A 62 -19.15 5.08 16.86
CA ALA A 62 -19.74 3.98 17.63
C ALA A 62 -18.68 3.06 18.24
N LEU A 63 -17.58 2.79 17.52
CA LEU A 63 -16.47 1.99 18.03
C LEU A 63 -15.76 2.67 19.20
N ASP A 64 -15.61 3.99 19.17
CA ASP A 64 -15.02 4.77 20.27
C ASP A 64 -15.79 4.67 21.60
N GLU A 65 -17.05 4.24 21.58
CA GLU A 65 -17.87 4.06 22.79
C GLU A 65 -17.84 2.60 23.30
N ASP A 66 -17.16 1.68 22.59
CA ASP A 66 -17.09 0.26 22.91
C ASP A 66 -15.69 -0.31 22.62
N ASP A 67 -14.83 -0.31 23.66
CA ASP A 67 -13.45 -0.81 23.59
C ASP A 67 -13.37 -2.29 23.15
N ALA A 68 -14.38 -3.11 23.49
CA ALA A 68 -14.40 -4.51 23.15
C ALA A 68 -14.66 -4.71 21.65
N GLU A 69 -15.63 -3.98 21.09
CA GLU A 69 -15.88 -3.97 19.65
C GLU A 69 -14.72 -3.32 18.88
N MET A 70 -14.12 -2.24 19.38
CA MET A 70 -12.94 -1.63 18.76
C MET A 70 -11.79 -2.65 18.68
N THR A 71 -11.52 -3.34 19.78
CA THR A 71 -10.49 -4.39 19.84
C THR A 71 -10.83 -5.57 18.92
N ALA A 72 -12.09 -5.97 18.82
CA ALA A 72 -12.51 -7.04 17.91
C ALA A 72 -12.26 -6.66 16.43
N VAL A 73 -12.63 -5.45 16.04
CA VAL A 73 -12.41 -4.93 14.68
C VAL A 73 -10.93 -4.80 14.36
N GLY A 74 -10.13 -4.20 15.26
CA GLY A 74 -8.69 -4.05 15.09
C GLY A 74 -7.99 -5.40 14.88
N ASN A 75 -8.31 -6.38 15.72
CA ASN A 75 -7.77 -7.74 15.63
C ASN A 75 -8.17 -8.46 14.32
N ALA A 76 -9.38 -8.23 13.83
CA ALA A 76 -9.80 -8.79 12.54
C ALA A 76 -8.97 -8.20 11.39
N LEU A 77 -8.73 -6.89 11.40
CA LEU A 77 -7.91 -6.21 10.39
C LEU A 77 -6.45 -6.66 10.42
N GLU A 78 -5.84 -6.79 11.61
CA GLU A 78 -4.48 -7.33 11.75
C GLU A 78 -4.38 -8.77 11.28
N SER A 79 -5.37 -9.60 11.60
CA SER A 79 -5.43 -10.99 11.14
C SER A 79 -5.50 -11.07 9.61
N SER A 80 -6.24 -10.16 8.96
CA SER A 80 -6.27 -10.07 7.48
C SER A 80 -4.93 -9.69 6.88
N LEU A 81 -4.08 -8.96 7.61
CA LEU A 81 -2.72 -8.60 7.18
C LEU A 81 -1.65 -9.63 7.62
N GLY A 82 -2.05 -10.74 8.26
CA GLY A 82 -1.13 -11.73 8.79
C GLY A 82 -0.24 -11.21 9.94
N ARG A 83 -0.72 -10.21 10.70
CA ARG A 83 0.00 -9.60 11.82
C ARG A 83 -0.42 -10.22 13.16
N GLU A 84 0.46 -10.06 14.15
CA GLU A 84 0.14 -10.38 15.53
C GLU A 84 -0.98 -9.47 16.05
N ARG A 85 -1.77 -10.00 16.97
CA ARG A 85 -2.93 -9.31 17.55
C ARG A 85 -2.50 -8.33 18.63
N SER A 86 -2.90 -7.09 18.49
CA SER A 86 -2.72 -6.03 19.49
C SER A 86 -3.83 -6.08 20.55
N GLU A 87 -3.49 -5.62 21.77
CA GLU A 87 -4.41 -5.65 22.91
C GLU A 87 -5.38 -4.47 22.93
N GLU A 88 -4.99 -3.34 22.34
CA GLU A 88 -5.73 -2.09 22.32
C GLU A 88 -5.55 -1.43 20.96
N PHE A 89 -6.57 -0.69 20.52
CA PHE A 89 -6.54 0.07 19.27
C PHE A 89 -7.11 1.46 19.51
N ASP A 90 -6.68 2.41 18.68
CA ASP A 90 -7.32 3.72 18.59
C ASP A 90 -8.02 3.92 17.25
N ARG A 91 -8.88 4.93 17.15
CA ARG A 91 -9.60 5.29 15.92
C ARG A 91 -8.67 5.45 14.70
N SER A 92 -7.53 6.09 14.89
CA SER A 92 -6.57 6.32 13.80
C SER A 92 -5.93 5.00 13.36
N GLU A 93 -5.69 4.09 14.30
CA GLU A 93 -5.19 2.76 14.02
C GLU A 93 -6.17 1.92 13.22
N ILE A 94 -7.46 1.89 13.61
CA ILE A 94 -8.52 1.22 12.85
C ILE A 94 -8.55 1.73 11.40
N VAL A 95 -8.51 3.05 11.20
CA VAL A 95 -8.49 3.64 9.85
C VAL A 95 -7.23 3.25 9.08
N ARG A 96 -6.04 3.33 9.69
CA ARG A 96 -4.78 2.94 9.03
C ARG A 96 -4.78 1.46 8.63
N LEU A 97 -5.27 0.58 9.49
CA LEU A 97 -5.36 -0.86 9.24
C LEU A 97 -6.37 -1.15 8.12
N ALA A 98 -7.55 -0.54 8.15
CA ALA A 98 -8.56 -0.71 7.10
C ALA A 98 -8.06 -0.26 5.73
N VAL A 99 -7.35 0.86 5.65
CA VAL A 99 -6.73 1.33 4.39
C VAL A 99 -5.68 0.33 3.90
N ARG A 100 -4.82 -0.19 4.79
CA ARG A 100 -3.82 -1.21 4.43
C ARG A 100 -4.46 -2.49 3.92
N VAL A 101 -5.49 -3.00 4.60
CA VAL A 101 -6.24 -4.19 4.14
C VAL A 101 -6.85 -3.94 2.76
N GLY A 102 -7.47 -2.78 2.55
CA GLY A 102 -8.07 -2.42 1.26
C GLY A 102 -7.04 -2.38 0.13
N LEU A 103 -5.88 -1.78 0.35
CA LEU A 103 -4.79 -1.70 -0.63
C LEU A 103 -4.17 -3.08 -0.90
N GLU A 104 -3.91 -3.87 0.13
CA GLU A 104 -3.37 -5.22 -0.01
C GLU A 104 -4.31 -6.14 -0.79
N THR A 105 -5.61 -6.01 -0.55
CA THR A 105 -6.63 -6.82 -1.23
C THR A 105 -6.83 -6.39 -2.68
N ALA A 106 -6.85 -5.09 -2.96
CA ALA A 106 -7.18 -4.58 -4.28
C ALA A 106 -5.96 -4.50 -5.21
N THR A 107 -4.78 -4.21 -4.65
CA THR A 107 -3.55 -3.88 -5.39
C THR A 107 -2.30 -4.26 -4.58
N PRO A 108 -2.00 -5.55 -4.39
CA PRO A 108 -0.85 -6.00 -3.58
C PRO A 108 0.49 -5.46 -4.09
N GLU A 109 0.62 -5.25 -5.41
CA GLU A 109 1.84 -4.70 -6.01
C GLU A 109 2.11 -3.27 -5.52
N LYS A 110 1.06 -2.50 -5.19
CA LYS A 110 1.20 -1.15 -4.63
C LYS A 110 1.64 -1.17 -3.18
N THR A 111 1.25 -2.18 -2.40
CA THR A 111 1.77 -2.38 -1.05
C THR A 111 3.25 -2.75 -1.08
N GLU A 112 3.67 -3.63 -1.99
CA GLU A 112 5.07 -4.00 -2.18
C GLU A 112 5.94 -2.78 -2.55
N GLN A 113 5.50 -2.00 -3.54
CA GLN A 113 6.17 -0.77 -3.94
C GLN A 113 6.29 0.26 -2.81
N LEU A 114 5.26 0.38 -1.97
CA LEU A 114 5.31 1.23 -0.77
C LEU A 114 6.36 0.71 0.23
N GLY A 115 6.43 -0.61 0.43
CA GLY A 115 7.46 -1.24 1.27
C GLY A 115 8.88 -0.95 0.79
N ASP A 116 9.12 -1.11 -0.51
CA ASP A 116 10.40 -0.79 -1.15
C ASP A 116 10.78 0.68 -0.97
N ALA A 117 9.82 1.59 -1.20
CA ALA A 117 10.04 3.02 -1.04
C ALA A 117 10.40 3.38 0.41
N VAL A 118 9.68 2.83 1.40
CA VAL A 118 10.01 3.02 2.82
C VAL A 118 11.42 2.51 3.13
N GLY A 119 11.80 1.35 2.60
CA GLY A 119 13.15 0.78 2.78
C GLY A 119 14.24 1.68 2.19
N ARG A 120 14.05 2.20 0.97
CA ARG A 120 14.98 3.14 0.33
C ARG A 120 15.07 4.47 1.08
N HIS A 121 13.94 5.02 1.52
CA HIS A 121 13.87 6.26 2.29
C HIS A 121 14.62 6.15 3.62
N ALA A 122 14.44 5.04 4.34
CA ALA A 122 15.18 4.77 5.57
C ALA A 122 16.70 4.74 5.31
N GLN A 123 17.15 4.06 4.24
CA GLN A 123 18.57 4.00 3.88
C GLN A 123 19.17 5.36 3.51
N ARG A 124 18.37 6.29 2.93
CA ARG A 124 18.82 7.66 2.63
C ARG A 124 19.04 8.51 3.88
N ASN A 125 18.34 8.21 4.97
CA ASN A 125 18.32 9.02 6.20
C ASN A 125 19.12 8.42 7.37
N LEU A 126 19.86 7.32 7.14
CA LEU A 126 20.85 6.75 8.08
C LEU A 126 22.17 7.53 8.04
#